data_AF-A0A3M9N7K4-F1
#
_entry.id   AF-A0A3M9N7K4-F1
#
_cell.length_a   1.000
_cell.length_b   1.000
_cell.length_c   1.000
_cell.angle_alpha   90.00
_cell.angle_beta   90.00
_cell.angle_gamma   90.00
#
_symmetry.space_group_name_H-M   'P 1'
#
loop_
_entity.id
_entity.type
_entity.pdbx_description
1 polymer ?
#
loop_
_entity_poly.entity_id
_entity_poly.type
_entity_poly.pdbx_seq_one_letter_code
_entity_poly.pdbx_strand_id
1 'polypeptide(L)'
;MSKLIKRLLNNRSVIFDRGSFDDWCVFIVESNGFKTAPLDETYFGDLFEISKKYQQHKVYTDFVLIYNRTTKMIDLSVLQLIDAIVETYRQEDKILVEQWLTVIYAGMIAEENKHFAVLKKRVKRLGMHQVLQLGISAKIAAKFSNGKKWRELDAIMKDLGF
;
A
#
# COMPACT_ATOMS: atom_id res chain seq x y z
N MET A 1 -21.79 -0.62 -3.44
CA MET A 1 -21.47 -0.30 -4.85
C MET A 1 -19.97 -0.18 -4.94
N SER A 2 -19.36 -0.74 -5.99
CA SER A 2 -17.92 -0.62 -6.19
C SER A 2 -17.54 0.85 -6.42
N LYS A 3 -16.38 1.25 -5.89
CA LYS A 3 -15.84 2.61 -6.02
C LYS A 3 -14.50 2.55 -6.73
N LEU A 4 -14.42 3.14 -7.91
CA LEU A 4 -13.16 3.24 -8.65
C LEU A 4 -12.17 4.10 -7.89
N ILE A 5 -10.93 3.62 -7.74
CA ILE A 5 -9.81 4.37 -7.21
C ILE A 5 -8.99 4.91 -8.36
N LYS A 6 -8.52 4.03 -9.25
CA LYS A 6 -7.71 4.41 -10.42
C LYS A 6 -7.78 3.35 -11.52
N ARG A 7 -7.77 3.80 -12.77
CA ARG A 7 -7.45 2.97 -13.94
C ARG A 7 -5.94 3.01 -14.16
N LEU A 8 -5.32 1.85 -14.27
CA LEU A 8 -3.88 1.67 -14.40
C LEU A 8 -3.46 1.71 -15.88
N LEU A 9 -2.17 1.92 -16.14
CA LEU A 9 -1.58 2.02 -17.48
C LEU A 9 -1.81 0.78 -18.36
N ASN A 10 -2.04 -0.38 -17.75
CA ASN A 10 -2.23 -1.66 -18.43
C ASN A 10 -3.72 -2.07 -18.57
N ASN A 11 -4.64 -1.11 -18.50
CA ASN A 11 -6.09 -1.31 -18.55
C ASN A 11 -6.70 -2.09 -17.37
N ARG A 12 -5.91 -2.42 -16.34
CA ARG A 12 -6.44 -2.90 -15.06
C ARG A 12 -6.98 -1.75 -14.23
N SER A 13 -7.75 -2.05 -13.19
CA SER A 13 -8.30 -1.04 -12.29
C SER A 13 -8.03 -1.41 -10.83
N VAL A 14 -7.82 -0.43 -9.97
CA VAL A 14 -7.92 -0.61 -8.52
C VAL A 14 -9.24 -0.02 -8.05
N ILE A 15 -10.01 -0.80 -7.30
CA ILE A 15 -11.33 -0.41 -6.78
C ILE A 15 -11.46 -0.74 -5.29
N PHE A 16 -12.38 -0.05 -4.62
CA PHE A 16 -13.03 -0.60 -3.43
C PHE A 16 -14.29 -1.36 -3.83
N ASP A 17 -14.54 -2.47 -3.15
CA ASP A 17 -15.80 -3.20 -3.23
C ASP A 17 -16.12 -3.88 -1.90
N ARG A 18 -17.32 -4.44 -1.78
CA ARG A 18 -17.74 -5.15 -0.57
C ARG A 18 -16.89 -6.39 -0.35
N GLY A 19 -16.15 -6.41 0.76
CA GLY A 19 -15.42 -7.57 1.26
C GLY A 19 -16.23 -8.37 2.27
N SER A 20 -15.56 -9.30 2.94
CA SER A 20 -16.17 -10.13 4.00
C SER A 20 -16.54 -9.35 5.26
N PHE A 21 -15.87 -8.22 5.51
CA PHE A 21 -15.98 -7.46 6.75
C PHE A 21 -16.54 -6.04 6.56
N ASP A 22 -16.16 -5.36 5.48
CA ASP A 22 -16.54 -3.98 5.20
C ASP A 22 -16.58 -3.68 3.70
N ASP A 23 -16.98 -2.45 3.35
CA ASP A 23 -17.04 -1.94 1.97
C ASP A 23 -15.71 -1.31 1.49
N TRP A 24 -14.61 -1.55 2.22
CA TRP A 24 -13.28 -0.96 1.95
C TRP A 24 -12.27 -1.99 1.43
N CYS A 25 -12.74 -3.17 1.01
CA CYS A 25 -11.86 -4.20 0.46
C CYS A 25 -11.29 -3.75 -0.88
N VAL A 26 -9.96 -3.77 -0.98
CA VAL A 26 -9.22 -3.38 -2.20
C VAL A 26 -9.22 -4.54 -3.17
N PHE A 27 -9.55 -4.27 -4.43
CA PHE A 27 -9.45 -5.24 -5.51
C PHE A 27 -8.67 -4.66 -6.69
N ILE A 28 -7.88 -5.53 -7.32
CA ILE A 28 -7.40 -5.34 -8.70
C ILE A 28 -8.42 -6.01 -9.62
N VAL A 29 -8.89 -5.26 -10.61
CA VAL A 29 -9.80 -5.73 -11.65
C VAL A 29 -9.02 -5.87 -12.94
N GLU A 30 -8.96 -7.09 -13.45
CA GLU A 30 -8.36 -7.45 -14.74
C GLU A 30 -9.21 -6.93 -15.91
N SER A 31 -8.63 -6.88 -17.11
CA SER A 31 -9.32 -6.40 -18.31
C SER A 31 -10.56 -7.23 -18.69
N ASN A 32 -10.59 -8.50 -18.30
CA ASN A 32 -11.74 -9.41 -18.45
C ASN A 32 -12.79 -9.29 -17.32
N GLY A 33 -12.60 -8.35 -16.38
CA GLY A 33 -13.49 -8.12 -15.24
C GLY A 33 -13.24 -9.01 -14.02
N PHE A 34 -12.26 -9.93 -14.09
CA PHE A 34 -11.89 -10.77 -12.93
C PHE A 34 -11.31 -9.91 -11.80
N LYS A 35 -11.73 -10.16 -10.57
CA LYS A 35 -11.33 -9.38 -9.39
C LYS A 35 -10.47 -10.22 -8.45
N THR A 36 -9.33 -9.66 -8.02
CA THR A 36 -8.46 -10.28 -7.00
C THR A 36 -8.14 -9.30 -5.89
N ALA A 37 -8.26 -9.73 -4.64
CA ALA A 37 -7.81 -8.96 -3.49
C ALA A 37 -6.31 -9.19 -3.27
N PRO A 38 -5.45 -8.16 -3.37
CA PRO A 38 -4.02 -8.32 -3.19
C PRO A 38 -3.66 -8.54 -1.71
N LEU A 39 -2.65 -9.38 -1.47
CA LEU A 39 -2.14 -9.65 -0.12
C LEU A 39 -0.98 -8.73 0.23
N ASP A 40 -0.91 -8.30 1.49
CA ASP A 40 0.21 -7.52 2.05
C ASP A 40 1.57 -8.17 1.72
N GLU A 41 1.68 -9.49 1.88
CA GLU A 41 2.87 -10.25 1.54
C GLU A 41 3.30 -10.08 0.08
N THR A 42 2.35 -10.04 -0.87
CA THR A 42 2.63 -9.93 -2.30
C THR A 42 3.24 -8.58 -2.64
N TYR A 43 2.53 -7.48 -2.35
CA TYR A 43 2.98 -6.17 -2.79
C TYR A 43 4.16 -5.65 -1.96
N PHE A 44 4.32 -6.07 -0.69
CA PHE A 44 5.56 -5.81 0.05
C PHE A 44 6.76 -6.51 -0.58
N GLY A 45 6.62 -7.78 -0.98
CA GLY A 45 7.68 -8.55 -1.62
C GLY A 45 8.08 -7.95 -2.96
N ASP A 46 7.11 -7.66 -3.80
CA ASP A 46 7.36 -7.08 -5.14
C ASP A 46 8.03 -5.70 -5.04
N LEU A 47 7.58 -4.83 -4.13
CA LEU A 47 8.22 -3.53 -3.91
C LEU A 47 9.64 -3.65 -3.34
N PHE A 48 9.93 -4.70 -2.56
CA PHE A 48 11.28 -5.00 -2.10
C PHE A 48 12.20 -5.41 -3.26
N GLU A 49 11.75 -6.31 -4.13
CA GLU A 49 12.53 -6.70 -5.32
C GLU A 49 12.77 -5.52 -6.26
N ILE A 50 11.78 -4.65 -6.43
CA ILE A 50 11.96 -3.38 -7.15
C ILE A 50 13.01 -2.52 -6.47
N SER A 51 12.98 -2.39 -5.13
CA SER A 51 13.92 -1.51 -4.41
C SER A 51 15.39 -1.84 -4.64
N LYS A 52 15.73 -3.12 -4.93
CA LYS A 52 17.10 -3.55 -5.23
C LYS A 52 17.65 -2.98 -6.55
N LYS A 53 16.80 -2.51 -7.45
CA LYS A 53 17.19 -1.97 -8.78
C LYS A 53 17.50 -0.47 -8.76
N TYR A 54 17.18 0.22 -7.66
CA TYR A 54 17.24 1.68 -7.56
C TYR A 54 18.20 2.13 -6.45
N GLN A 55 18.43 3.44 -6.39
CA GLN A 55 19.17 4.05 -5.29
C GLN A 55 18.55 3.67 -3.94
N GLN A 56 19.41 3.58 -2.93
CA GLN A 56 19.02 3.19 -1.58
C GLN A 56 17.82 4.01 -1.09
N HIS A 57 16.87 3.33 -0.46
CA HIS A 57 15.65 3.90 0.11
C HIS A 57 14.65 4.53 -0.87
N LYS A 58 14.90 4.60 -2.19
CA LYS A 58 13.99 5.25 -3.16
C LYS A 58 12.53 4.84 -2.98
N VAL A 59 12.24 3.54 -3.04
CA VAL A 59 10.86 3.00 -2.95
C VAL A 59 10.20 3.37 -1.62
N TYR A 60 10.96 3.33 -0.53
CA TYR A 60 10.44 3.69 0.79
C TYR A 60 10.14 5.19 0.90
N THR A 61 11.04 6.04 0.39
CA THR A 61 10.85 7.50 0.36
C THR A 61 9.61 7.86 -0.47
N ASP A 62 9.46 7.27 -1.65
CA ASP A 62 8.30 7.47 -2.52
C ASP A 62 6.99 7.03 -1.83
N PHE A 63 7.01 5.87 -1.18
CA PHE A 63 5.89 5.41 -0.35
C PHE A 63 5.56 6.39 0.78
N VAL A 64 6.55 6.92 1.50
CA VAL A 64 6.34 7.86 2.61
C VAL A 64 5.70 9.17 2.13
N LEU A 65 6.04 9.64 0.93
CA LEU A 65 5.38 10.81 0.32
C LEU A 65 3.87 10.58 0.13
N ILE A 66 3.48 9.39 -0.33
CA ILE A 66 2.07 8.99 -0.49
C ILE A 66 1.40 8.83 0.88
N TYR A 67 2.06 8.12 1.81
CA TYR A 67 1.58 7.89 3.17
C TYR A 67 1.22 9.19 3.89
N ASN A 68 2.10 10.20 3.82
CA ASN A 68 1.92 11.47 4.51
C ASN A 68 0.69 12.25 4.00
N ARG A 69 0.33 12.10 2.72
CA ARG A 69 -0.82 12.75 2.10
C ARG A 69 -2.10 11.92 2.14
N THR A 70 -2.01 10.64 2.49
CA THR A 70 -3.17 9.74 2.53
C THR A 70 -4.10 10.09 3.71
N THR A 71 -5.40 10.21 3.44
CA THR A 71 -6.44 10.40 4.46
C THR A 71 -7.46 9.27 4.37
N LYS A 72 -8.63 9.43 5.01
CA LYS A 72 -9.76 8.51 4.88
C LYS A 72 -10.52 8.62 3.54
N MET A 73 -10.17 9.58 2.68
CA MET A 73 -10.85 9.80 1.40
C MET A 73 -9.92 9.53 0.22
N ILE A 74 -10.52 9.15 -0.91
CA ILE A 74 -9.78 9.11 -2.18
C ILE A 74 -9.54 10.57 -2.59
N ASP A 75 -8.27 10.92 -2.66
CA ASP A 75 -7.75 12.21 -3.11
C ASP A 75 -7.07 12.08 -4.48
N LEU A 76 -7.54 12.87 -5.44
CA LEU A 76 -6.99 12.90 -6.80
C LEU A 76 -5.56 13.44 -6.84
N SER A 77 -5.20 14.36 -5.95
CA SER A 77 -3.83 14.89 -5.87
C SER A 77 -2.82 13.82 -5.45
N VAL A 78 -3.24 12.84 -4.65
CA VAL A 78 -2.40 11.68 -4.28
C VAL A 78 -2.26 10.71 -5.45
N LEU A 79 -3.31 10.53 -6.25
CA LEU A 79 -3.21 9.73 -7.48
C LEU A 79 -2.28 10.37 -8.51
N GLN A 80 -2.34 11.68 -8.69
CA GLN A 80 -1.43 12.45 -9.54
C GLN A 80 0.01 12.40 -9.02
N LEU A 81 0.20 12.41 -7.69
CA LEU A 81 1.50 12.17 -7.08
C LEU A 81 2.03 10.78 -7.43
N ILE A 82 1.19 9.74 -7.36
CA ILE A 82 1.58 8.38 -7.75
C ILE A 82 2.03 8.37 -9.21
N ASP A 83 1.32 9.04 -10.12
CA ASP A 83 1.72 9.18 -11.52
C ASP A 83 3.10 9.84 -11.66
N ALA A 84 3.31 10.98 -10.99
CA ALA A 84 4.59 11.68 -11.00
C ALA A 84 5.74 10.82 -10.43
N ILE A 85 5.47 10.02 -9.38
CA ILE A 85 6.44 9.08 -8.81
C ILE A 85 6.76 7.98 -9.82
N VAL A 86 5.76 7.36 -10.43
CA VAL A 86 5.91 6.26 -11.40
C VAL A 86 6.78 6.69 -12.58
N GLU A 87 6.65 7.94 -13.04
CA GLU A 87 7.48 8.48 -14.12
C GLU A 87 8.98 8.51 -13.81
N THR A 88 9.37 8.46 -12.53
CA THR A 88 10.78 8.37 -12.11
C THR A 88 11.35 6.95 -12.09
N TYR A 89 10.53 5.92 -12.36
CA TYR A 89 10.97 4.53 -12.46
C TYR A 89 11.29 4.16 -13.90
N ARG A 90 12.16 3.13 -14.07
CA ARG A 90 12.50 2.57 -15.39
C ARG A 90 11.26 2.00 -16.05
N GLN A 91 11.25 2.04 -17.39
CA GLN A 91 10.08 1.67 -18.19
C GLN A 91 9.56 0.26 -17.88
N GLU A 92 10.45 -0.70 -17.64
CA GLU A 92 10.07 -2.08 -17.32
C GLU A 92 9.38 -2.24 -15.95
N ASP A 93 9.58 -1.29 -15.02
CA ASP A 93 9.08 -1.38 -13.65
C ASP A 93 7.80 -0.54 -13.44
N LYS A 94 7.55 0.45 -14.29
CA LYS A 94 6.45 1.44 -14.14
C LYS A 94 5.10 0.80 -13.84
N ILE A 95 4.74 -0.24 -14.59
CA ILE A 95 3.46 -0.93 -14.45
C ILE A 95 3.29 -1.55 -13.06
N LEU A 96 4.33 -2.21 -12.56
CA LEU A 96 4.29 -2.88 -11.27
C LEU A 96 4.26 -1.86 -10.13
N VAL A 97 5.06 -0.81 -10.24
CA VAL A 97 5.14 0.28 -9.26
C VAL A 97 3.81 1.04 -9.19
N GLU A 98 3.21 1.39 -10.33
CA GLU A 98 1.92 2.07 -10.36
C GLU A 98 0.85 1.25 -9.64
N GLN A 99 0.77 -0.05 -9.96
CA GLN A 99 -0.18 -0.96 -9.33
C GLN A 99 0.02 -0.99 -7.82
N TRP A 100 1.24 -1.25 -7.34
CA TRP A 100 1.47 -1.46 -5.91
C TRP A 100 1.43 -0.19 -5.08
N LEU A 101 1.85 0.96 -5.63
CA LEU A 101 1.66 2.25 -4.96
C LEU A 101 0.18 2.63 -4.89
N THR A 102 -0.61 2.32 -5.92
CA THR A 102 -2.07 2.54 -5.89
C THR A 102 -2.77 1.59 -4.92
N VAL A 103 -2.39 0.31 -4.89
CA VAL A 103 -2.95 -0.69 -3.97
C VAL A 103 -2.64 -0.34 -2.52
N ILE A 104 -1.39 0.02 -2.20
CA ILE A 104 -1.05 0.38 -0.82
C ILE A 104 -1.71 1.70 -0.39
N TYR A 105 -1.87 2.66 -1.31
CA TYR A 105 -2.65 3.87 -1.07
C TYR A 105 -4.11 3.53 -0.73
N ALA A 106 -4.76 2.69 -1.54
CA ALA A 106 -6.10 2.19 -1.28
C ALA A 106 -6.18 1.45 0.06
N GLY A 107 -5.20 0.59 0.36
CA GLY A 107 -5.11 -0.13 1.62
C GLY A 107 -5.00 0.80 2.82
N MET A 108 -4.24 1.89 2.73
CA MET A 108 -4.14 2.90 3.78
C MET A 108 -5.47 3.63 4.01
N ILE A 109 -6.19 4.00 2.94
CA ILE A 109 -7.54 4.57 3.05
C ILE A 109 -8.49 3.58 3.74
N ALA A 110 -8.41 2.29 3.39
CA ALA A 110 -9.23 1.27 4.04
C ALA A 110 -8.95 1.20 5.55
N GLU A 111 -7.67 1.18 5.96
CA GLU A 111 -7.30 1.19 7.38
C GLU A 111 -7.79 2.47 8.10
N GLU A 112 -7.75 3.63 7.43
CA GLU A 112 -8.29 4.89 7.98
C GLU A 112 -9.79 4.81 8.28
N ASN A 113 -10.56 4.11 7.43
CA ASN A 113 -12.02 4.01 7.57
C ASN A 113 -12.50 2.89 8.49
N LYS A 114 -11.64 1.92 8.85
CA LYS A 114 -12.02 0.86 9.80
C LYS A 114 -12.39 1.45 11.17
N HIS A 115 -13.64 1.25 11.57
CA HIS A 115 -14.23 1.90 12.75
C HIS A 115 -13.43 1.65 14.04
N PHE A 116 -12.98 0.41 14.27
CA PHE A 116 -12.26 0.01 15.47
C PHE A 116 -10.73 -0.02 15.32
N ALA A 117 -10.19 0.35 14.15
CA ALA A 117 -8.75 0.40 13.96
C ALA A 117 -8.17 1.61 14.71
N VAL A 118 -7.30 1.37 15.70
CA VAL A 118 -6.67 2.44 16.49
C VAL A 118 -5.44 3.02 15.77
N LEU A 119 -4.62 2.15 15.16
CA LEU A 119 -3.36 2.55 14.52
C LEU A 119 -3.53 3.03 13.07
N LYS A 120 -4.70 2.77 12.47
CA LYS A 120 -5.06 3.21 11.11
C LYS A 120 -3.96 2.86 10.10
N LYS A 121 -3.65 3.76 9.15
CA LYS A 121 -2.64 3.52 8.10
C LYS A 121 -1.23 3.24 8.63
N ARG A 122 -0.91 3.52 9.91
CA ARG A 122 0.43 3.27 10.48
C ARG A 122 0.82 1.80 10.41
N VAL A 123 -0.14 0.87 10.41
CA VAL A 123 0.15 -0.57 10.22
C VAL A 123 0.76 -0.86 8.85
N LYS A 124 0.33 -0.17 7.79
CA LYS A 124 0.90 -0.31 6.45
C LYS A 124 2.32 0.28 6.38
N ARG A 125 2.55 1.41 7.06
CA ARG A 125 3.89 2.00 7.16
C ARG A 125 4.86 1.12 7.94
N LEU A 126 4.41 0.48 9.02
CA LEU A 126 5.24 -0.48 9.76
C LEU A 126 5.67 -1.64 8.88
N GLY A 127 4.74 -2.26 8.14
CA GLY A 127 5.07 -3.34 7.20
C GLY A 127 6.08 -2.91 6.13
N MET A 128 5.85 -1.76 5.49
CA MET A 128 6.78 -1.21 4.50
C MET A 128 8.16 -0.88 5.08
N HIS A 129 8.21 -0.35 6.30
CA HIS A 129 9.47 -0.05 6.98
C HIS A 129 10.24 -1.33 7.28
N GLN A 130 9.57 -2.34 7.85
CA GLN A 130 10.18 -3.64 8.14
C GLN A 130 10.80 -4.28 6.90
N VAL A 131 10.10 -4.24 5.77
CA VAL A 131 10.58 -4.88 4.54
C VAL A 131 11.66 -4.04 3.85
N LEU A 132 11.41 -2.75 3.61
CA LEU A 132 12.27 -1.92 2.78
C LEU A 132 13.45 -1.28 3.53
N GLN A 133 13.40 -1.17 4.86
CA GLN A 133 14.46 -0.57 5.67
C GLN A 133 15.20 -1.61 6.52
N LEU A 134 14.47 -2.58 7.09
CA LEU A 134 15.06 -3.59 7.97
C LEU A 134 15.37 -4.90 7.25
N GLY A 135 14.98 -5.06 5.99
CA GLY A 135 15.21 -6.28 5.21
C GLY A 135 14.46 -7.51 5.74
N ILE A 136 13.41 -7.30 6.54
CA ILE A 136 12.55 -8.38 7.03
C ILE A 136 11.74 -8.94 5.86
N SER A 137 11.57 -10.26 5.79
CA SER A 137 10.80 -10.87 4.69
C SER A 137 9.35 -10.39 4.70
N ALA A 138 8.78 -10.20 3.50
CA ALA A 138 7.40 -9.75 3.32
C ALA A 138 6.38 -10.62 4.06
N LYS A 139 6.62 -11.95 4.08
CA LYS A 139 5.81 -12.93 4.82
C LYS A 139 5.78 -12.66 6.33
N ILE A 140 6.92 -12.32 6.92
CA ILE A 140 7.01 -12.00 8.35
C ILE A 140 6.36 -10.65 8.62
N ALA A 141 6.69 -9.62 7.84
CA ALA A 141 6.15 -8.28 8.01
C ALA A 141 4.62 -8.23 7.87
N ALA A 142 4.05 -8.92 6.87
CA ALA A 142 2.60 -8.98 6.64
C ALA A 142 1.83 -9.62 7.81
N LYS A 143 2.49 -10.47 8.61
CA LYS A 143 1.87 -11.16 9.77
C LYS A 143 2.30 -10.58 11.11
N PHE A 144 3.22 -9.61 11.12
CA PHE A 144 3.85 -9.11 12.34
C PHE A 144 2.85 -8.57 13.37
N SER A 145 1.79 -7.91 12.90
CA SER A 145 0.79 -7.29 13.77
C SER A 145 -0.24 -8.27 14.33
N ASN A 146 -0.30 -9.51 13.82
CA ASN A 146 -1.33 -10.47 14.21
C ASN A 146 -1.17 -10.87 15.69
N GLY A 147 -2.25 -10.73 16.47
CA GLY A 147 -2.28 -11.06 17.88
C GLY A 147 -1.58 -10.07 18.81
N LYS A 148 -0.93 -9.02 18.28
CA LYS A 148 -0.29 -7.98 19.09
C LYS A 148 -1.29 -6.94 19.58
N LYS A 149 -1.05 -6.40 20.77
CA LYS A 149 -1.86 -5.29 21.31
C LYS A 149 -1.48 -4.00 20.60
N TRP A 150 -2.46 -3.15 20.32
CA TRP A 150 -2.21 -1.88 19.61
C TRP A 150 -1.20 -0.98 20.34
N ARG A 151 -1.15 -1.02 21.69
CA ARG A 151 -0.18 -0.23 22.48
C ARG A 151 1.27 -0.67 22.28
N GLU A 152 1.49 -1.97 22.09
CA GLU A 152 2.82 -2.51 21.79
C GLU A 152 3.28 -2.03 20.42
N LEU A 153 2.39 -2.15 19.42
CA LEU A 153 2.66 -1.67 18.07
C LEU A 153 2.85 -0.14 18.02
N ASP A 154 2.06 0.62 18.79
CA ASP A 154 2.19 2.08 18.89
C ASP A 154 3.57 2.49 19.44
N ALA A 155 4.05 1.81 20.47
CA ALA A 155 5.39 2.05 21.03
C ALA A 155 6.49 1.76 19.99
N ILE A 156 6.41 0.61 19.32
CA ILE A 156 7.36 0.24 18.25
C ILE A 156 7.37 1.31 17.14
N MET A 157 6.20 1.74 16.66
CA MET A 157 6.11 2.73 15.59
C MET A 157 6.71 4.09 16.02
N LYS A 158 6.46 4.51 17.27
CA LYS A 158 7.04 5.74 17.83
C LYS A 158 8.56 5.69 17.91
N ASP A 159 9.12 4.57 18.33
CA ASP A 159 10.58 4.37 18.37
C ASP A 159 11.20 4.39 16.97
N LEU A 160 10.44 3.97 15.94
CA LEU A 160 10.82 4.09 14.53
C LEU A 160 10.55 5.48 13.93
N GLY A 161 10.01 6.42 14.71
CA GLY A 161 9.78 7.81 14.34
C GLY A 161 8.46 8.10 13.61
N PHE A 162 7.40 7.28 13.81
CA PHE A 162 6.09 7.52 13.19
C PHE A 162 4.85 6.95 13.91
#